data_AF-A0A2E4ME18-F1
#
_entry.id   AF-A0A2E4ME18-F1
#
_cell.length_a   1.000
_cell.length_b   1.000
_cell.length_c   1.000
_cell.angle_alpha   90.00
_cell.angle_beta   90.00
_cell.angle_gamma   90.00
#
_symmetry.space_group_name_H-M   'P 1'
#
loop_
_entity.id
_entity.type
_entity.pdbx_description
1 polymer ?
#
loop_
_entity_poly.entity_id
_entity_poly.type
_entity_poly.pdbx_seq_one_letter_code
_entity_poly.pdbx_strand_id
1 'polypeptide(L)'
;MKKYTNALLLVGSMLVFSCEDDKGSEDNYSVNTDYVGIWKQTYFAQFDGDACSGTPEFEDTTLTTTYTLNNDGTVLTSGTFFCDEVNNTTEEICQDKWGASGNTIRIGTAPFGTDYTVTDSDEGLTMTSEFEMMGSNSPDEEMTPICQMYVFTKQ
;
A
#
# COMPACT_ATOMS: atom_id res chain seq x y z
N MET A 1 -12.32 47.65 13.43
CA MET A 1 -11.05 48.21 13.93
C MET A 1 -10.66 47.50 15.23
N LYS A 2 -9.39 47.07 15.35
CA LYS A 2 -8.71 46.27 16.40
C LYS A 2 -8.77 44.74 16.20
N LYS A 3 -7.71 43.94 16.32
CA LYS A 3 -6.22 44.08 16.29
C LYS A 3 -5.71 42.63 16.07
N TYR A 4 -4.62 42.47 15.31
CA TYR A 4 -3.98 41.20 14.94
C TYR A 4 -3.42 40.40 16.13
N THR A 5 -3.40 39.07 16.02
CA THR A 5 -2.35 38.21 16.61
C THR A 5 -2.15 36.96 15.74
N ASN A 6 -1.00 36.88 15.07
CA ASN A 6 -0.46 35.64 14.52
C ASN A 6 0.11 34.79 15.68
N ALA A 7 -0.20 33.50 15.70
CA ALA A 7 0.53 32.45 16.41
C ALA A 7 0.24 31.15 15.66
N LEU A 8 1.04 30.77 14.65
CA LEU A 8 2.24 29.92 14.80
C LEU A 8 1.96 28.66 15.64
N LEU A 9 1.60 27.56 15.00
CA LEU A 9 1.75 26.20 15.52
C LEU A 9 2.83 25.51 14.70
N LEU A 10 3.83 24.99 15.42
CA LEU A 10 5.17 24.69 14.95
C LEU A 10 5.21 23.54 13.92
N VAL A 11 5.96 23.81 12.85
CA VAL A 11 6.77 22.79 12.18
C VAL A 11 7.82 22.33 13.19
N GLY A 12 7.56 21.20 13.84
CA GLY A 12 8.49 20.53 14.75
C GLY A 12 9.55 19.80 13.96
N SER A 13 10.72 20.41 13.86
CA SER A 13 11.95 19.86 13.29
C SER A 13 12.41 18.60 14.06
N MET A 14 12.40 17.44 13.42
CA MET A 14 13.37 16.38 13.70
C MET A 14 14.49 16.49 12.66
N LEU A 15 15.40 17.43 12.88
CA LEU A 15 16.75 17.33 12.34
C LEU A 15 17.55 16.47 13.31
N VAL A 16 17.62 15.17 13.04
CA VAL A 16 18.68 14.33 13.58
C VAL A 16 19.81 14.38 12.55
N PHE A 17 20.79 15.27 12.77
CA PHE A 17 22.09 15.11 12.15
C PHE A 17 22.80 13.94 12.87
N SER A 18 22.67 12.73 12.31
CA SER A 18 23.80 11.81 12.29
C SER A 18 24.33 11.82 10.86
N CYS A 19 25.46 12.50 10.65
CA CYS A 19 26.37 12.13 9.56
C CYS A 19 27.12 10.87 10.02
N GLU A 20 26.42 9.74 10.05
CA GLU A 20 27.07 8.48 9.74
C GLU A 20 26.77 8.25 8.26
N ASP A 21 27.75 7.75 7.51
CA ASP A 21 27.50 7.14 6.22
C ASP A 21 26.43 6.07 6.46
N ASP A 22 25.16 6.46 6.35
CA ASP A 22 24.04 5.56 6.43
C ASP A 22 24.14 4.78 5.13
N LYS A 23 24.87 3.67 5.21
CA LYS A 23 24.65 2.54 4.32
C LYS A 23 23.19 2.23 4.50
N GLY A 24 22.38 2.87 3.65
CA GLY A 24 20.93 2.90 3.77
C GLY A 24 20.50 1.51 4.12
N SER A 25 19.78 1.39 5.25
CA SER A 25 19.13 0.17 5.72
C SER A 25 18.87 -0.71 4.52
N GLU A 26 19.70 -1.74 4.32
CA GLU A 26 19.54 -2.65 3.19
C GLU A 26 18.13 -3.22 3.38
N ASP A 27 17.17 -2.71 2.60
CA ASP A 27 15.85 -3.30 2.54
C ASP A 27 16.11 -4.76 2.16
N ASN A 28 15.94 -5.67 3.12
CA ASN A 28 16.22 -7.11 2.97
C ASN A 28 15.25 -7.79 1.98
N TYR A 29 14.59 -7.01 1.13
CA TYR A 29 13.66 -7.43 0.12
C TYR A 29 14.44 -7.69 -1.17
N SER A 30 14.37 -8.93 -1.63
CA SER A 30 14.96 -9.36 -2.90
C SER A 30 13.89 -10.00 -3.78
N VAL A 31 14.13 -10.05 -5.09
CA VAL A 31 13.17 -10.69 -6.00
C VAL A 31 13.06 -12.18 -5.66
N ASN A 32 11.84 -12.62 -5.36
CA ASN A 32 11.51 -14.04 -5.28
C ASN A 32 10.79 -14.46 -6.57
N THR A 33 11.41 -15.32 -7.37
CA THR A 33 10.87 -15.78 -8.65
C THR A 33 9.51 -16.47 -8.52
N ASP A 34 9.20 -17.05 -7.36
CA ASP A 34 7.92 -17.71 -7.10
C ASP A 34 6.77 -16.70 -6.99
N TYR A 35 7.06 -15.43 -6.73
CA TYR A 35 6.07 -14.35 -6.65
C TYR A 35 6.00 -13.50 -7.93
N VAL A 36 6.93 -13.66 -8.87
CA VAL A 36 6.87 -13.04 -10.20
C VAL A 36 5.59 -13.47 -10.92
N GLY A 37 4.89 -12.52 -11.53
CA GLY A 37 3.65 -12.77 -12.26
C GLY A 37 2.61 -11.67 -12.09
N ILE A 38 1.40 -11.98 -12.54
CA ILE A 38 0.25 -11.07 -12.49
C ILE A 38 -0.56 -11.37 -11.22
N TRP A 39 -0.78 -10.35 -10.41
CA TRP A 39 -1.60 -10.39 -9.20
C TRP A 39 -2.81 -9.50 -9.40
N LYS A 40 -3.99 -10.10 -9.42
CA LYS A 40 -5.24 -9.37 -9.63
C LYS A 40 -5.94 -9.18 -8.29
N GLN A 41 -6.43 -7.97 -8.02
CA GLN A 41 -7.26 -7.73 -6.86
C GLN A 41 -8.56 -8.53 -6.98
N THR A 42 -8.86 -9.32 -5.95
CA THR A 42 -10.04 -10.18 -5.90
C THR A 42 -10.99 -9.80 -4.78
N TYR A 43 -10.49 -9.08 -3.77
CA TYR A 43 -11.30 -8.63 -2.65
C TYR A 43 -10.80 -7.29 -2.11
N PHE A 44 -11.75 -6.48 -1.68
CA PHE A 44 -11.56 -5.32 -0.82
C PHE A 44 -12.65 -5.30 0.24
N ALA A 45 -12.28 -4.89 1.45
CA ALA A 45 -13.25 -4.57 2.48
C ALA A 45 -12.79 -3.39 3.33
N GLN A 46 -13.78 -2.66 3.83
CA GLN A 46 -13.62 -1.63 4.86
C GLN A 46 -14.40 -2.03 6.10
N PHE A 47 -13.76 -1.90 7.26
CA PHE A 47 -14.31 -2.17 8.58
C PHE A 47 -14.25 -0.90 9.42
N ASP A 48 -15.23 -0.72 10.29
CA ASP A 48 -15.17 0.29 11.34
C ASP A 48 -14.28 -0.19 12.50
N GLY A 49 -13.39 0.67 12.96
CA GLY A 49 -12.45 0.40 14.05
C GLY A 49 -11.02 0.06 13.60
N ASP A 50 -10.19 -0.27 14.58
CA ASP A 50 -8.73 -0.43 14.40
C ASP A 50 -8.33 -1.80 13.80
N ALA A 51 -9.28 -2.69 13.54
CA ALA A 51 -9.00 -4.06 13.11
C ALA A 51 -9.90 -4.48 11.95
N CYS A 52 -9.30 -5.14 10.95
CA CYS A 52 -9.99 -5.68 9.79
C CYS A 52 -10.72 -6.98 10.15
N SER A 53 -11.70 -6.90 11.06
CA SER A 53 -12.39 -8.06 11.61
C SER A 53 -13.87 -7.77 11.85
N GLY A 54 -14.70 -8.82 11.79
CA GLY A 54 -16.16 -8.70 11.94
C GLY A 54 -16.87 -8.60 10.59
N THR A 55 -18.02 -7.92 10.58
CA THR A 55 -18.78 -7.65 9.35
C THR A 55 -18.26 -6.36 8.73
N PRO A 56 -17.85 -6.36 7.45
CA PRO A 56 -17.41 -5.15 6.79
C PRO A 56 -18.58 -4.19 6.55
N GLU A 57 -18.32 -2.89 6.66
CA GLU A 57 -19.25 -1.82 6.28
C GLU A 57 -19.38 -1.72 4.76
N PHE A 58 -18.30 -2.08 4.05
CA PHE A 58 -18.27 -2.13 2.59
C PHE A 58 -17.37 -3.26 2.12
N GLU A 59 -17.79 -3.96 1.07
CA GLU A 59 -17.00 -4.98 0.39
C GLU A 59 -17.11 -4.83 -1.13
N ASP A 60 -16.02 -5.12 -1.84
CA ASP A 60 -16.00 -5.13 -3.31
C ASP A 60 -15.15 -6.29 -3.83
N THR A 61 -15.75 -7.11 -4.69
CA THR A 61 -15.13 -8.25 -5.38
C THR A 61 -14.98 -8.04 -6.88
N THR A 62 -15.36 -6.86 -7.38
CA THR A 62 -15.40 -6.51 -8.81
C THR A 62 -14.22 -5.67 -9.26
N LEU A 63 -13.29 -5.40 -8.34
CA LEU A 63 -12.13 -4.55 -8.56
C LEU A 63 -11.21 -5.07 -9.67
N THR A 64 -10.57 -4.11 -10.34
CA THR A 64 -9.76 -4.36 -11.54
C THR A 64 -8.28 -4.12 -11.32
N THR A 65 -7.88 -3.63 -10.15
CA THR A 65 -6.48 -3.33 -9.88
C THR A 65 -5.62 -4.57 -10.03
N THR A 66 -4.51 -4.41 -10.74
CA THR A 66 -3.59 -5.49 -11.05
C THR A 66 -2.16 -5.01 -10.82
N TYR A 67 -1.35 -5.87 -10.22
CA TYR A 67 0.09 -5.70 -10.12
C TYR A 67 0.80 -6.74 -10.97
N THR A 68 1.68 -6.30 -11.87
CA THR A 68 2.60 -7.18 -12.59
C THR A 68 3.97 -7.10 -11.93
N LEU A 69 4.34 -8.12 -11.16
CA LEU A 69 5.63 -8.22 -10.49
C LEU A 69 6.65 -8.83 -11.46
N ASN A 70 7.61 -8.03 -11.92
CA ASN A 70 8.63 -8.46 -12.89
C ASN A 70 9.88 -9.03 -12.21
N ASN A 71 10.60 -9.88 -12.94
CA ASN A 71 11.80 -10.57 -12.45
C ASN A 71 13.02 -9.65 -12.21
N ASP A 72 12.96 -8.39 -12.67
CA ASP A 72 13.99 -7.37 -12.44
C ASP A 72 13.69 -6.49 -11.21
N GLY A 73 12.66 -6.84 -10.43
CA GLY A 73 12.22 -6.09 -9.25
C GLY A 73 11.40 -4.85 -9.56
N THR A 74 10.97 -4.64 -10.81
CA THR A 74 9.96 -3.62 -11.15
C THR A 74 8.55 -4.16 -10.99
N VAL A 75 7.61 -3.29 -10.65
CA VAL A 75 6.18 -3.58 -10.67
C VAL A 75 5.47 -2.60 -11.60
N LEU A 76 4.47 -3.09 -12.32
CA LEU A 76 3.52 -2.26 -13.06
C LEU A 76 2.15 -2.35 -12.40
N THR A 77 1.53 -1.21 -12.15
CA THR A 77 0.15 -1.11 -11.63
C THR A 77 -0.78 -0.80 -12.79
N SER A 78 -1.93 -1.48 -12.86
CA SER A 78 -2.99 -1.18 -13.82
C SER A 78 -4.39 -1.38 -13.24
N GLY A 79 -5.44 -0.98 -13.97
CA GLY A 79 -6.83 -1.09 -13.55
C GLY A 79 -7.22 -0.12 -12.41
N THR A 80 -6.47 0.97 -12.21
CA THR A 80 -6.82 2.09 -11.33
C THR A 80 -7.17 3.33 -12.16
N PHE A 81 -7.71 4.37 -11.53
CA PHE A 81 -8.07 5.61 -12.23
C PHE A 81 -6.87 6.30 -12.90
N PHE A 82 -5.69 6.24 -12.28
CA PHE A 82 -4.46 6.85 -12.80
C PHE A 82 -3.66 5.90 -13.70
N CYS A 83 -3.98 4.61 -13.68
CA CYS A 83 -3.27 3.57 -14.40
C CYS A 83 -4.29 2.60 -14.98
N ASP A 84 -5.04 3.01 -16.00
CA ASP A 84 -6.10 2.20 -16.59
C ASP A 84 -5.55 1.18 -17.60
N GLU A 85 -4.51 1.55 -18.34
CA GLU A 85 -3.85 0.69 -19.33
C GLU A 85 -3.05 -0.45 -18.68
N VAL A 86 -3.26 -1.67 -19.19
CA VAL A 86 -2.48 -2.85 -18.79
C VAL A 86 -1.06 -2.73 -19.33
N ASN A 87 -0.07 -2.99 -18.47
CA ASN A 87 1.37 -2.89 -18.79
C ASN A 87 1.81 -1.48 -19.21
N ASN A 88 1.23 -0.42 -18.62
CA ASN A 88 1.68 0.94 -18.87
C ASN A 88 3.11 1.13 -18.32
N THR A 89 4.08 1.11 -19.22
CA THR A 89 5.50 1.33 -18.95
C THR A 89 5.94 2.77 -19.24
N THR A 90 5.01 3.62 -19.66
CA THR A 90 5.30 5.00 -20.03
C THR A 90 5.00 6.00 -18.91
N GLU A 91 4.02 5.70 -18.06
CA GLU A 91 3.66 6.57 -16.94
C GLU A 91 4.41 6.15 -15.69
N GLU A 92 5.20 7.07 -15.14
CA GLU A 92 6.01 6.82 -13.94
C GLU A 92 5.13 6.50 -12.71
N ILE A 93 3.95 7.10 -12.61
CA ILE A 93 3.01 6.85 -11.50
C ILE A 93 2.48 5.41 -11.47
N CYS A 94 2.56 4.69 -12.60
CA CYS A 94 2.11 3.32 -12.73
C CYS A 94 3.24 2.30 -12.54
N GLN A 95 4.44 2.77 -12.19
CA GLN A 95 5.64 1.96 -12.08
C GLN A 95 6.28 2.14 -10.71
N ASP A 96 6.70 1.05 -10.10
CA ASP A 96 7.45 1.10 -8.84
C ASP A 96 8.43 -0.08 -8.74
N LYS A 97 9.02 -0.27 -7.58
CA LYS A 97 9.83 -1.43 -7.21
C LYS A 97 9.06 -2.39 -6.32
N TRP A 98 9.44 -3.65 -6.36
CA TRP A 98 8.99 -4.63 -5.40
C TRP A 98 10.14 -5.55 -5.00
N GLY A 99 9.95 -6.22 -3.87
CA GLY A 99 10.78 -7.34 -3.45
C GLY A 99 10.06 -8.17 -2.41
N ALA A 100 10.69 -9.24 -1.97
CA ALA A 100 10.13 -10.14 -0.96
C ALA A 100 11.15 -10.49 0.12
N SER A 101 10.63 -10.74 1.32
CA SER A 101 11.36 -11.29 2.46
C SER A 101 10.48 -12.32 3.15
N GLY A 102 10.86 -13.59 3.09
CA GLY A 102 10.00 -14.69 3.54
C GLY A 102 8.68 -14.74 2.77
N ASN A 103 7.56 -14.72 3.50
CA ASN A 103 6.21 -14.65 2.94
C ASN A 103 5.65 -13.22 2.85
N THR A 104 6.51 -12.19 2.89
CA THR A 104 6.08 -10.80 2.75
C THR A 104 6.57 -10.24 1.41
N ILE A 105 5.67 -9.71 0.60
CA ILE A 105 5.98 -8.91 -0.59
C ILE A 105 5.88 -7.44 -0.19
N ARG A 106 6.90 -6.63 -0.49
CA ARG A 106 6.79 -5.17 -0.43
C ARG A 106 6.64 -4.63 -1.84
N ILE A 107 5.62 -3.80 -2.06
CA ILE A 107 5.47 -2.99 -3.27
C ILE A 107 5.69 -1.52 -2.88
N GLY A 108 6.58 -0.85 -3.59
CA GLY A 108 7.04 0.49 -3.29
C GLY A 108 8.33 0.53 -2.50
N THR A 109 8.93 1.72 -2.43
CA THR A 109 10.19 1.98 -1.73
C THR A 109 9.94 2.65 -0.39
N ALA A 110 10.82 2.42 0.59
CA ALA A 110 10.74 3.09 1.88
C ALA A 110 10.80 4.63 1.70
N PRO A 111 9.99 5.41 2.44
CA PRO A 111 9.11 5.00 3.54
C PRO A 111 7.65 4.68 3.15
N PHE A 112 7.32 4.62 1.86
CA PHE A 112 5.92 4.56 1.36
C PHE A 112 5.49 3.17 0.86
N GLY A 113 6.38 2.18 0.92
CA GLY A 113 6.08 0.83 0.45
C GLY A 113 5.01 0.13 1.28
N THR A 114 4.11 -0.58 0.62
CA THR A 114 3.10 -1.45 1.22
C THR A 114 3.64 -2.86 1.37
N ASP A 115 3.50 -3.44 2.56
CA ASP A 115 3.75 -4.86 2.80
C ASP A 115 2.46 -5.67 2.58
N TYR A 116 2.60 -6.79 1.89
CA TYR A 116 1.57 -7.78 1.68
C TYR A 116 2.05 -9.12 2.24
N THR A 117 1.21 -9.77 3.04
CA THR A 117 1.45 -11.14 3.51
C THR A 117 0.96 -12.12 2.47
N VAL A 118 1.84 -12.98 1.98
CA VAL A 118 1.56 -14.04 1.03
C VAL A 118 1.13 -15.30 1.76
N THR A 119 0.03 -15.90 1.29
CA THR A 119 -0.47 -17.19 1.74
C THR A 119 -0.54 -18.15 0.56
N ASP A 120 -0.04 -19.37 0.75
CA ASP A 120 -0.16 -20.47 -0.20
C ASP A 120 -1.26 -21.41 0.26
N SER A 121 -2.20 -21.70 -0.64
CA SER A 121 -3.37 -22.51 -0.39
C SER A 121 -3.66 -23.40 -1.60
N ASP A 122 -4.56 -24.38 -1.44
CA ASP A 122 -4.99 -25.24 -2.55
C ASP A 122 -5.65 -24.44 -3.70
N GLU A 123 -6.09 -23.20 -3.45
CA GLU A 123 -6.70 -22.29 -4.43
C GLU A 123 -5.66 -21.37 -5.11
N GLY A 124 -4.39 -21.49 -4.73
CA GLY A 124 -3.27 -20.70 -5.24
C GLY A 124 -2.72 -19.69 -4.22
N LEU A 125 -1.83 -18.83 -4.73
CA LEU A 125 -1.18 -17.79 -3.93
C LEU A 125 -2.07 -16.54 -3.83
N THR A 126 -2.25 -16.06 -2.61
CA THR A 126 -2.86 -14.76 -2.32
C THR A 126 -1.88 -13.86 -1.59
N MET A 127 -1.97 -12.55 -1.81
CA MET A 127 -1.26 -11.55 -1.02
C MET A 127 -2.27 -10.58 -0.42
N THR A 128 -2.17 -10.36 0.90
CA THR A 128 -3.12 -9.55 1.67
C THR A 128 -2.41 -8.40 2.35
N SER A 129 -2.99 -7.21 2.27
CA SER A 129 -2.57 -6.04 3.06
C SER A 129 -3.75 -5.53 3.90
N GLU A 130 -3.45 -5.07 5.10
CA GLU A 130 -4.39 -4.44 6.02
C GLU A 130 -3.83 -3.08 6.44
N PHE A 131 -4.66 -2.05 6.37
CA PHE A 131 -4.29 -0.68 6.72
C PHE A 131 -5.27 -0.11 7.72
N GLU A 132 -4.76 0.27 8.88
CA GLU A 132 -5.49 1.11 9.84
C GLU A 132 -5.31 2.59 9.45
N MET A 133 -6.42 3.33 9.41
CA MET A 133 -6.40 4.76 9.15
C MET A 133 -7.55 5.47 9.85
N MET A 134 -7.45 6.80 9.95
CA MET A 134 -8.53 7.63 10.47
C MET A 134 -9.39 8.11 9.29
N GLY A 135 -10.67 7.73 9.29
CA GLY A 135 -11.63 8.06 8.25
C GLY A 135 -12.84 8.80 8.81
N SER A 136 -13.58 9.48 7.93
CA SER A 136 -14.89 10.03 8.24
C SER A 136 -15.75 10.03 6.99
N ASN A 137 -17.04 9.79 7.15
CA ASN A 137 -18.00 9.81 6.04
C ASN A 137 -18.53 11.23 5.76
N SER A 138 -18.17 12.22 6.60
CA SER A 138 -18.60 13.61 6.45
C SER A 138 -17.53 14.61 6.93
N PRO A 139 -17.35 15.77 6.27
CA PRO A 139 -16.39 16.80 6.71
C PRO A 139 -16.61 17.32 8.13
N ASP A 140 -17.84 17.22 8.64
CA ASP A 140 -18.26 17.74 9.95
C ASP A 140 -18.24 16.66 11.06
N GLU A 141 -17.96 15.41 10.73
CA GLU A 141 -17.88 14.30 11.69
C GLU A 141 -16.44 14.11 12.18
N GLU A 142 -16.30 13.75 13.47
CA GLU A 142 -15.01 13.37 14.03
C GLU A 142 -14.45 12.18 13.26
N MET A 143 -13.15 12.20 12.97
CA MET A 143 -12.50 11.06 12.35
C MET A 143 -12.54 9.87 13.32
N THR A 144 -13.01 8.74 12.83
CA THR A 144 -13.02 7.46 13.52
C THR A 144 -12.02 6.52 12.87
N PRO A 145 -11.46 5.57 13.63
CA PRO A 145 -10.62 4.55 13.03
C PRO A 145 -11.41 3.69 12.05
N ILE A 146 -10.77 3.35 10.94
CA ILE A 146 -11.23 2.40 9.94
C ILE A 146 -10.07 1.47 9.58
N CYS A 147 -10.40 0.24 9.22
CA CYS A 147 -9.44 -0.72 8.67
C CYS A 147 -9.82 -1.09 7.24
N GLN A 148 -8.85 -1.05 6.33
CA GLN A 148 -9.02 -1.45 4.95
C GLN A 148 -8.20 -2.70 4.65
N MET A 149 -8.85 -3.73 4.10
CA MET A 149 -8.21 -4.98 3.68
C MET A 149 -8.22 -5.10 2.16
N TYR A 150 -7.07 -5.44 1.59
CA TYR A 150 -6.88 -5.69 0.17
C TYR A 150 -6.37 -7.11 -0.02
N VAL A 151 -7.00 -7.88 -0.92
CA VAL A 151 -6.52 -9.22 -1.30
C VAL A 151 -6.31 -9.27 -2.80
N PHE A 152 -5.13 -9.75 -3.19
CA PHE A 152 -4.78 -10.04 -4.57
C PHE A 152 -4.49 -11.52 -4.73
N THR A 153 -4.96 -12.10 -5.84
CA THR A 153 -4.73 -13.51 -6.19
C THR A 153 -3.82 -13.59 -7.41
N LYS A 154 -2.79 -14.43 -7.33
CA LYS A 154 -1.89 -14.70 -8.45
C LYS A 154 -2.64 -15.43 -9.58
N GLN A 155 -2.46 -14.99 -10.82
CA GLN A 155 -3.07 -15.58 -12.03
C GLN A 155 -2.20 -16.67 -12.65
#